data_AF-A0A125NVC8-F1
#
_entry.id   AF-A0A125NVC8-F1
#
_cell.length_a   1.000
_cell.length_b   1.000
_cell.length_c   1.000
_cell.angle_alpha   90.00
_cell.angle_beta   90.00
_cell.angle_gamma   90.00
#
_symmetry.space_group_name_H-M   'P 1'
#
loop_
_entity.id
_entity.type
_entity.pdbx_description
1 polymer ?
#
loop_
_entity_poly.entity_id
_entity_poly.type
_entity_poly.pdbx_seq_one_letter_code
_entity_poly.pdbx_strand_id
1 'polypeptide(L)'
;MSQDTNKEDINAAIERLTQENAELNGMVLATGVILTQLLQAMTLRELNPWNSATRIVNNAQGAIEGFAASDSSPRAQAVKERALTAIKQFEDQLRSVLPT
;
A
#
# COMPACT_ATOMS: atom_id res chain seq x y z
N MET A 1 -29.41 33.74 -0.65
CA MET A 1 -28.07 33.45 -0.08
C MET A 1 -27.97 31.96 0.26
N SER A 2 -28.07 31.06 -0.73
CA SER A 2 -28.22 29.61 -0.39
C SER A 2 -27.57 28.64 -1.37
N GLN A 3 -27.31 29.01 -2.63
CA GLN A 3 -26.60 28.12 -3.56
C GLN A 3 -25.09 28.36 -3.60
N ASP A 4 -24.63 29.60 -3.45
CA ASP A 4 -23.20 29.91 -3.48
C ASP A 4 -22.48 29.45 -2.20
N THR A 5 -23.11 29.61 -1.02
CA THR A 5 -22.57 29.11 0.26
C THR A 5 -22.39 27.58 0.25
N ASN A 6 -23.32 26.83 -0.36
CA ASN A 6 -23.22 25.38 -0.48
C ASN A 6 -22.10 24.95 -1.45
N LYS A 7 -21.87 25.70 -2.53
CA LYS A 7 -20.75 25.45 -3.44
C LYS A 7 -19.40 25.77 -2.79
N GLU A 8 -19.31 26.84 -2.02
CA GLU A 8 -18.11 27.20 -1.26
C GLU A 8 -17.77 26.12 -0.22
N ASP A 9 -18.78 25.62 0.52
CA ASP A 9 -18.60 24.53 1.49
C ASP A 9 -18.14 23.21 0.82
N ILE A 10 -18.71 22.87 -0.33
CA ILE A 10 -18.30 21.69 -1.11
C ILE A 10 -16.86 21.84 -1.61
N ASN A 11 -16.48 23.00 -2.14
CA ASN A 11 -15.13 23.24 -2.63
C ASN A 11 -14.10 23.17 -1.49
N ALA A 12 -14.42 23.73 -0.33
CA ALA A 12 -13.58 23.63 0.86
C ALA A 12 -13.42 22.17 1.32
N ALA A 13 -14.49 21.36 1.26
CA ALA A 13 -14.41 19.95 1.57
C ALA A 13 -13.56 19.16 0.56
N ILE A 14 -13.64 19.48 -0.73
CA ILE A 14 -12.81 18.86 -1.78
C ILE A 14 -11.34 19.22 -1.57
N GLU A 15 -11.03 20.47 -1.27
CA GLU A 15 -9.66 20.91 -1.02
C GLU A 15 -9.06 20.18 0.18
N ARG A 16 -9.81 20.10 1.29
CA ARG A 16 -9.40 19.35 2.48
C ARG A 16 -9.14 17.88 2.16
N LEU A 17 -10.08 17.21 1.48
CA LEU A 17 -9.93 15.80 1.09
C LEU A 17 -8.74 15.59 0.14
N THR A 18 -8.45 16.56 -0.72
CA THR A 18 -7.30 16.50 -1.63
C THR A 18 -5.99 16.58 -0.85
N GLN A 19 -5.92 17.47 0.14
CA GLN A 19 -4.76 17.59 1.03
C GLN A 19 -4.56 16.32 1.87
N GLU A 20 -5.61 15.81 2.52
CA GLU A 20 -5.57 14.57 3.30
C GLU A 20 -5.11 13.38 2.44
N ASN A 21 -5.58 13.30 1.19
CA ASN A 21 -5.17 12.24 0.26
C ASN A 21 -3.68 12.38 -0.13
N ALA A 22 -3.18 13.60 -0.35
CA ALA A 22 -1.77 13.84 -0.61
C ALA A 22 -0.89 13.42 0.58
N GLU A 23 -1.31 13.73 1.80
CA GLU A 23 -0.62 13.31 3.03
C GLU A 23 -0.61 11.79 3.20
N LEU A 24 -1.76 11.13 3.01
CA LEU A 24 -1.86 9.67 3.05
C LEU A 24 -0.95 9.00 2.01
N ASN A 25 -0.91 9.53 0.78
CA ASN A 25 -0.02 9.02 -0.26
C ASN A 25 1.46 9.19 0.12
N GLY A 26 1.83 10.32 0.73
CA GLY A 26 3.18 10.54 1.26
C GLY A 26 3.56 9.53 2.34
N MET A 27 2.66 9.26 3.30
CA MET A 27 2.88 8.27 4.36
C MET A 27 3.00 6.84 3.82
N VAL A 28 2.16 6.47 2.85
CA VAL A 28 2.23 5.16 2.18
C VAL A 28 3.56 5.00 1.45
N LEU A 29 4.02 6.03 0.74
CA LEU A 29 5.33 6.02 0.07
C LEU A 29 6.48 5.83 1.08
N ALA A 30 6.50 6.62 2.15
CA ALA A 30 7.53 6.53 3.19
C ALA A 30 7.54 5.15 3.86
N THR A 31 6.36 4.62 4.16
CA THR A 31 6.20 3.27 4.74
C THR A 31 6.72 2.20 3.78
N GLY A 32 6.39 2.31 2.49
CA GLY A 32 6.89 1.40 1.46
C GLY A 32 8.41 1.39 1.37
N VAL A 33 9.05 2.56 1.39
CA VAL A 33 10.52 2.68 1.39
C VAL A 33 11.13 2.01 2.63
N ILE A 34 10.59 2.27 3.82
CA ILE A 34 11.08 1.68 5.08
C ILE A 34 10.93 0.15 5.05
N LEU A 35 9.76 -0.36 4.62
CA LEU A 35 9.50 -1.79 4.54
C LEU A 35 10.48 -2.47 3.59
N THR A 36 10.71 -1.91 2.40
CA THR A 36 11.69 -2.47 1.45
C THR A 36 13.10 -2.50 2.03
N GLN A 37 13.54 -1.43 2.71
CA GLN A 37 14.85 -1.41 3.36
C GLN A 37 14.98 -2.44 4.49
N LEU A 38 13.94 -2.59 5.32
CA LEU A 38 13.90 -3.61 6.38
C LEU A 38 13.91 -5.02 5.79
N LEU A 39 13.14 -5.26 4.73
CA LEU A 39 13.10 -6.53 4.01
C LEU A 39 14.47 -6.88 3.40
N GLN A 40 15.14 -5.91 2.79
CA GLN A 40 16.49 -6.10 2.28
C GLN A 40 17.47 -6.42 3.42
N ALA A 41 17.41 -5.68 4.52
CA ALA A 41 18.26 -5.92 5.69
C ALA A 41 18.02 -7.30 6.32
N MET A 42 16.78 -7.79 6.33
CA MET A 42 16.44 -9.13 6.83
C MET A 42 16.87 -10.24 5.88
N THR A 43 16.61 -10.08 4.58
CA THR A 43 16.92 -11.09 3.56
C THR A 43 18.43 -11.26 3.35
N LEU A 44 19.23 -10.20 3.42
CA LEU A 44 20.69 -10.27 3.32
C LEU A 44 21.36 -11.05 4.49
N ARG A 45 20.66 -11.24 5.60
CA ARG A 45 21.16 -12.03 6.75
C ARG A 45 20.88 -13.52 6.61
N GLU A 46 20.05 -13.91 5.65
CA GLU A 46 19.67 -15.29 5.39
C GLU A 46 20.66 -15.96 4.45
N LEU A 47 20.87 -17.27 4.63
CA LEU A 47 21.68 -18.10 3.73
C LEU A 47 21.18 -18.06 2.28
N ASN A 48 19.87 -17.85 2.08
CA ASN A 48 19.25 -17.68 0.77
C ASN A 48 18.28 -16.48 0.80
N PRO A 49 18.76 -15.28 0.44
CA PRO A 49 17.95 -14.06 0.42
C PRO A 49 16.72 -14.14 -0.49
N TRP A 50 16.85 -14.80 -1.65
CA TRP A 50 15.77 -14.98 -2.62
C TRP A 50 14.61 -15.82 -2.09
N ASN A 51 14.92 -16.92 -1.40
CA ASN A 51 13.91 -17.78 -0.79
C ASN A 51 13.18 -17.05 0.36
N SER A 52 13.93 -16.30 1.17
CA SER A 52 13.34 -15.51 2.25
C SER A 52 12.40 -14.42 1.73
N ALA A 53 12.82 -13.69 0.69
CA ALA A 53 11.99 -12.70 0.01
C ALA A 53 10.68 -13.31 -0.52
N THR A 54 10.78 -14.45 -1.22
CA THR A 54 9.61 -15.15 -1.77
C THR A 54 8.64 -15.57 -0.66
N ARG A 55 9.13 -16.12 0.47
CA ARG A 55 8.29 -16.49 1.61
C ARG A 55 7.56 -15.29 2.20
N ILE A 56 8.23 -14.16 2.35
CA ILE A 56 7.63 -12.96 2.94
C ILE A 56 6.51 -12.41 2.05
N VAL A 57 6.75 -12.35 0.73
CA VAL A 57 5.75 -11.92 -0.24
C VAL A 57 4.53 -12.84 -0.22
N ASN A 58 4.74 -14.16 -0.24
CA ASN A 58 3.64 -15.14 -0.20
C ASN A 58 2.81 -15.02 1.09
N ASN A 59 3.48 -14.81 2.24
CA ASN A 59 2.78 -14.60 3.52
C ASN A 59 1.92 -13.32 3.49
N ALA A 60 2.44 -12.24 2.91
CA ALA A 60 1.70 -10.99 2.76
C ALA A 60 0.50 -11.14 1.83
N GLN A 61 0.66 -11.83 0.69
CA GLN A 61 -0.45 -12.15 -0.22
C GLN A 61 -1.53 -12.95 0.50
N GLY A 62 -1.16 -14.02 1.20
CA GLY A 62 -2.10 -14.84 1.97
C GLY A 62 -2.85 -14.04 3.05
N ALA A 63 -2.19 -13.10 3.72
CA ALA A 63 -2.82 -12.23 4.71
C ALA A 63 -3.85 -11.28 4.08
N ILE A 64 -3.55 -10.68 2.93
CA ILE A 64 -4.50 -9.83 2.19
C ILE A 64 -5.64 -10.64 1.58
N GLU A 65 -5.36 -11.86 1.12
CA GLU A 65 -6.39 -12.76 0.61
C GLU A 65 -7.35 -13.21 1.70
N GLY A 66 -6.82 -13.55 2.88
CA GLY A 66 -7.56 -13.92 4.08
C GLY A 66 -8.19 -12.74 4.83
N PHE A 67 -7.85 -11.50 4.46
CA PHE A 67 -8.52 -10.30 4.97
C PHE A 67 -9.96 -10.28 4.43
N ALA A 68 -10.88 -10.83 5.21
CA ALA A 68 -12.31 -10.66 4.99
C ALA A 68 -12.65 -9.20 5.29
N ALA A 69 -12.71 -8.36 4.27
CA ALA A 69 -13.41 -7.10 4.41
C ALA A 69 -14.83 -7.42 4.88
N SER A 70 -15.27 -6.78 5.96
CA SER A 70 -16.58 -7.02 6.60
C SER A 70 -17.78 -6.75 5.69
N ASP A 71 -17.53 -6.31 4.46
CA ASP A 71 -18.48 -6.06 3.39
C ASP A 71 -17.87 -6.55 2.07
N SER A 72 -18.63 -7.34 1.31
CA SER A 72 -18.24 -7.85 -0.03
C SER A 72 -18.54 -6.83 -1.14
N SER A 73 -18.64 -5.55 -0.81
CA SER A 73 -18.94 -4.50 -1.76
C SER A 73 -17.84 -4.35 -2.82
N PRO A 74 -18.19 -3.83 -4.01
CA PRO A 74 -17.20 -3.53 -5.06
C PRO A 74 -16.05 -2.64 -4.57
N ARG A 75 -16.33 -1.75 -3.61
CA ARG A 75 -15.31 -0.91 -2.98
C ARG A 75 -14.31 -1.73 -2.17
N ALA A 76 -14.78 -2.69 -1.37
CA ALA A 76 -13.92 -3.58 -0.59
C ALA A 76 -13.04 -4.44 -1.50
N GLN A 77 -13.60 -4.93 -2.61
CA GLN A 77 -12.85 -5.68 -3.61
C GLN A 77 -11.77 -4.82 -4.29
N ALA A 78 -12.09 -3.58 -4.66
CA ALA A 78 -11.13 -2.64 -5.22
C ALA A 78 -10.02 -2.22 -4.21
N VAL A 79 -10.29 -2.27 -2.90
CA VAL A 79 -9.25 -2.07 -1.87
C VAL A 79 -8.33 -3.28 -1.79
N LYS A 80 -8.89 -4.49 -1.81
CA LYS A 80 -8.13 -5.74 -1.82
C LYS A 80 -7.22 -5.84 -3.05
N GLU A 81 -7.73 -5.54 -4.24
CA GLU A 81 -6.96 -5.55 -5.49
C GLU A 81 -5.80 -4.54 -5.46
N ARG A 82 -6.04 -3.34 -4.90
CA ARG A 82 -4.97 -2.34 -4.70
C ARG A 82 -3.90 -2.83 -3.73
N ALA A 83 -4.28 -3.48 -2.64
CA ALA A 83 -3.32 -4.06 -1.69
C ALA A 83 -2.46 -5.16 -2.33
N LEU A 84 -3.07 -6.06 -3.12
CA LEU A 84 -2.34 -7.09 -3.86
C LEU A 84 -1.37 -6.48 -4.89
N THR A 85 -1.80 -5.42 -5.57
CA THR A 85 -0.94 -4.68 -6.52
C THR A 85 0.26 -4.06 -5.81
N ALA A 86 0.07 -3.47 -4.63
CA ALA A 86 1.16 -2.91 -3.83
C ALA A 86 2.16 -3.98 -3.39
N ILE A 87 1.69 -5.18 -2.99
CA ILE A 87 2.60 -6.30 -2.64
C ILE A 87 3.49 -6.66 -3.83
N LYS A 88 2.92 -6.74 -5.04
CA LYS A 88 3.70 -7.05 -6.25
C LYS A 88 4.75 -5.97 -6.53
N GLN A 89 4.41 -4.70 -6.38
CA GLN A 89 5.37 -3.60 -6.52
C GLN A 89 6.51 -3.70 -5.50
N PHE A 90 6.21 -4.07 -4.25
CA PHE A 90 7.25 -4.29 -3.24
C PHE A 90 8.10 -5.52 -3.53
N GLU A 91 7.52 -6.59 -4.07
CA GLU A 91 8.29 -7.76 -4.53
C GLU A 91 9.29 -7.36 -5.63
N ASP A 92 8.83 -6.63 -6.65
CA ASP A 92 9.69 -6.18 -7.75
C ASP A 92 10.84 -5.30 -7.25
N GLN A 93 10.54 -4.36 -6.34
CA GLN A 93 11.54 -3.50 -5.71
C GLN A 93 12.54 -4.30 -4.87
N LEU A 94 12.05 -5.23 -4.04
CA LEU A 94 12.91 -6.07 -3.21
C LEU A 94 13.85 -6.91 -4.08
N ARG A 95 13.33 -7.58 -5.11
CA ARG A 95 14.13 -8.40 -6.03
C ARG A 95 15.18 -7.57 -6.78
N SER A 96 14.89 -6.31 -7.09
CA SER A 96 15.85 -5.43 -7.79
C SER A 96 17.12 -5.12 -6.99
N VAL A 97 17.10 -5.30 -5.67
CA VAL A 97 18.21 -4.98 -4.76
C VAL A 97 18.83 -6.20 -4.07
N LEU A 98 18.37 -7.41 -4.40
CA LEU A 98 18.95 -8.66 -3.89
C LEU A 98 20.21 -9.06 -4.70
N PRO A 99 21.22 -9.67 -4.07
CA PRO A 99 22.39 -10.19 -4.78
C PRO A 99 21.99 -11.32 -5.74
N THR A 100 22.48 -11.28 -6.98
CA THR A 100 22.37 -12.38 -7.96
C THR A 100 23.20 -13.59 -7.57
#